data_AF-A0A2M9GHU6-F1
#
_entry.id   AF-A0A2M9GHU6-F1
#
_cell.length_a   1.000
_cell.length_b   1.000
_cell.length_c   1.000
_cell.angle_alpha   90.00
_cell.angle_beta   90.00
_cell.angle_gamma   90.00
#
_symmetry.space_group_name_H-M   'P 1'
#
loop_
_entity.id
_entity.type
_entity.pdbx_description
1 polymer ?
#
loop_
_entity_poly.entity_id
_entity_poly.type
_entity_poly.pdbx_seq_one_letter_code
_entity_poly.pdbx_strand_id
1 'polypeptide(L)' 'MPALYVMIPAALLLVGVAIYIFFWAVDNGQYDDLDGPAHSVLFDDQDPNHLAGIEEANHHEQPPKDPPHA' A
#
# COMPACT_ATOMS: atom_id res chain seq x y z
N MET A 1 21.30 -4.14 -48.22
CA MET A 1 20.92 -3.90 -46.81
C MET A 1 19.40 -4.02 -46.64
N PRO A 2 18.84 -5.23 -46.54
CA PRO A 2 17.39 -5.44 -46.46
C PRO A 2 16.79 -5.36 -45.05
N ALA A 3 17.62 -5.34 -44.00
CA ALA A 3 17.15 -5.43 -42.60
C ALA A 3 16.18 -4.30 -42.20
N LEU A 4 16.35 -3.10 -42.77
CA LEU A 4 15.47 -1.96 -42.52
C LEU A 4 14.00 -2.24 -42.88
N TYR A 5 13.74 -3.03 -43.92
CA TYR A 5 12.37 -3.38 -44.33
C TYR A 5 11.65 -4.27 -43.32
N VAL A 6 12.39 -4.99 -42.46
CA VAL A 6 11.83 -5.83 -41.40
C VAL A 6 11.81 -5.08 -40.08
N MET A 7 12.87 -4.32 -39.78
CA MET A 7 12.99 -3.61 -38.50
C MET A 7 12.01 -2.44 -38.37
N ILE A 8 11.72 -1.70 -39.44
CA ILE A 8 10.78 -0.56 -39.37
C ILE A 8 9.36 -1.05 -39.02
N PRO A 9 8.76 -2.03 -39.72
CA PRO A 9 7.44 -2.56 -39.35
C PRO A 9 7.45 -3.22 -37.97
N ALA A 10 8.50 -3.97 -37.63
CA ALA A 10 8.61 -4.60 -36.32
C ALA A 10 8.62 -3.56 -35.18
N ALA A 11 9.36 -2.46 -35.35
CA ALA A 11 9.39 -1.38 -34.37
C ALA A 11 8.04 -0.67 -34.23
N LEU A 12 7.35 -0.39 -35.35
CA LEU A 12 6.01 0.20 -35.33
C LEU A 12 5.00 -0.71 -34.61
N LEU A 13 5.09 -2.02 -34.83
CA LEU A 13 4.23 -3.00 -34.16
C LEU A 13 4.51 -3.03 -32.65
N LEU A 14 5.79 -3.03 -32.25
CA LEU A 14 6.20 -3.02 -30.84
C LEU A 14 5.71 -1.76 -30.12
N VAL A 15 5.86 -0.58 -30.74
CA VAL A 15 5.34 0.70 -30.23
C VAL A 15 3.82 0.66 -30.14
N GLY A 16 3.13 0.16 -31.17
CA GLY A 16 1.67 0.03 -31.16
C GLY A 16 1.15 -0.87 -30.04
N VAL A 17 1.81 -2.01 -29.80
CA VAL A 17 1.48 -2.92 -28.69
C VAL A 17 1.74 -2.26 -27.34
N ALA A 18 2.86 -1.55 -27.19
CA ALA A 18 3.17 -0.84 -25.95
C ALA A 18 2.13 0.24 -25.63
N ILE A 19 1.71 1.02 -26.63
CA ILE A 19 0.65 2.02 -26.49
C ILE A 19 -0.68 1.36 -26.11
N TYR A 20 -1.05 0.26 -26.78
CA TYR A 20 -2.27 -0.46 -26.47
C TYR A 20 -2.31 -0.97 -25.01
N ILE A 21 -1.22 -1.60 -24.55
CA ILE A 21 -1.10 -2.09 -23.17
C ILE A 21 -1.17 -0.93 -22.17
N PHE A 22 -0.51 0.19 -22.48
CA PHE A 22 -0.52 1.37 -21.62
C PHE A 22 -1.95 1.90 -21.41
N PHE A 23 -2.71 2.11 -22.48
CA PHE A 23 -4.09 2.57 -22.36
C PHE A 23 -5.00 1.56 -21.67
N TRP A 24 -4.84 0.26 -21.96
CA TRP A 24 -5.57 -0.80 -21.26
C TRP A 24 -5.30 -0.80 -19.74
N ALA A 25 -4.05 -0.58 -19.33
CA ALA A 25 -3.68 -0.51 -17.91
C ALA A 25 -4.26 0.73 -17.22
N VAL A 26 -4.30 1.88 -17.92
CA VAL A 26 -4.92 3.11 -17.43
C VAL A 26 -6.44 2.94 -17.26
N ASP A 27 -7.11 2.37 -18.25
CA ASP A 27 -8.56 2.13 -18.23
C ASP A 27 -8.98 1.12 -17.16
N ASN A 28 -8.09 0.18 -16.80
CA ASN A 28 -8.34 -0.81 -15.75
C ASN A 28 -8.30 -0.25 -14.31
N GLY A 29 -8.14 1.06 -14.13
CA GLY A 29 -8.32 1.69 -12.83
C GLY A 29 -7.25 1.34 -11.79
N GLN A 30 -6.03 0.94 -12.20
CA GLN A 30 -4.93 0.59 -11.28
C GLN A 30 -4.50 1.78 -10.37
N TYR A 31 -4.97 2.99 -10.67
CA TYR A 31 -4.72 4.19 -9.87
C TYR A 31 -5.76 4.44 -8.77
N ASP A 32 -6.88 3.72 -8.77
CA ASP A 32 -7.97 3.88 -7.79
C ASP A 32 -7.59 3.32 -6.40
N ASP A 33 -6.63 2.39 -6.36
CA ASP A 33 -6.17 1.75 -5.11
C ASP A 33 -4.90 2.41 -4.51
N LEU A 34 -4.44 3.53 -5.08
CA LEU A 34 -3.34 4.32 -4.48
C LEU A 34 -3.80 5.15 -3.26
N ASP A 35 -5.11 5.31 -3.07
CA ASP A 35 -5.71 5.98 -1.90
C ASP A 35 -5.85 5.04 -0.68
N GLY A 36 -5.61 3.74 -0.84
CA GLY A 36 -5.82 2.72 0.20
C GLY A 36 -4.91 2.80 1.44
N PRO A 37 -3.58 3.01 1.34
CA PRO A 37 -2.68 2.91 2.49
C PRO A 37 -2.46 4.20 3.29
N ALA A 38 -2.75 5.38 2.70
CA ALA A 38 -2.44 6.66 3.33
C ALA A 38 -3.42 7.02 4.46
N HIS A 39 -4.64 6.46 4.45
CA HIS A 39 -5.65 6.72 5.47
C HIS A 39 -5.60 5.76 6.66
N SER A 40 -5.04 4.55 6.54
CA SER A 40 -4.90 3.65 7.70
C SER A 40 -3.89 4.17 8.72
N VAL A 41 -2.72 4.63 8.28
CA VAL A 41 -1.66 5.13 9.18
C VAL A 41 -2.09 6.30 10.07
N LEU A 42 -3.00 7.18 9.61
CA LEU A 42 -3.45 8.33 10.40
C LEU A 42 -4.59 7.97 11.39
N PHE A 43 -5.29 6.85 11.18
CA PHE A 43 -6.45 6.44 11.98
C PHE A 43 -6.22 5.13 12.77
N ASP A 44 -5.08 4.46 12.61
CA ASP A 44 -4.69 3.25 13.37
C ASP A 44 -4.61 3.50 14.90
N ASP A 45 -4.39 4.74 15.32
CA ASP A 45 -4.39 5.14 16.74
C ASP A 45 -5.77 5.04 17.42
N GLN A 46 -6.85 4.87 16.65
CA GLN A 46 -8.22 4.72 17.15
C GLN A 46 -8.71 3.26 17.10
N ASP A 47 -7.87 2.29 16.71
CA ASP A 47 -8.26 0.89 16.73
C ASP A 47 -8.40 0.41 18.21
N PRO A 48 -9.58 -0.08 18.63
CA PRO A 48 -9.78 -0.63 19.98
C PRO A 48 -8.82 -1.77 20.33
N ASN A 49 -8.29 -2.51 19.35
CA ASN A 49 -7.29 -3.55 19.57
C ASN A 49 -5.91 -2.97 19.91
N HIS A 50 -5.57 -1.80 19.35
CA HIS A 50 -4.34 -1.09 19.70
C HIS A 50 -4.43 -0.51 21.11
N LEU A 51 -5.57 0.11 21.46
CA LEU A 51 -5.83 0.67 22.81
C LEU A 51 -5.69 -0.38 23.93
N ALA A 52 -6.19 -1.60 23.71
CA ALA A 52 -6.09 -2.70 24.67
C ALA A 52 -4.63 -3.10 24.97
N GLY A 53 -3.74 -3.08 23.97
CA GLY A 53 -2.32 -3.39 24.16
C GLY A 53 -1.57 -2.32 24.97
N ILE A 54 -1.97 -1.05 24.84
CA ILE A 54 -1.37 0.08 25.59
C ILE A 54 -1.82 0.03 27.06
N GLU A 55 -3.05 -0.40 27.33
CA GLU A 55 -3.60 -0.54 28.69
C GLU A 55 -2.94 -1.72 29.43
N GLU A 56 -2.69 -2.84 28.74
CA GLU A 56 -1.99 -4.00 29.30
C GLU A 56 -0.52 -3.69 29.62
N ALA A 57 0.17 -2.94 28.75
CA ALA A 57 1.54 -2.47 28.98
C ALA A 57 1.64 -1.50 30.17
N ASN A 58 0.69 -0.57 30.32
CA ASN A 58 0.65 0.35 31.47
C ASN A 58 0.32 -0.37 32.79
N HIS A 59 -0.46 -1.45 32.76
CA HIS A 59 -0.77 -2.24 33.94
C HIS A 59 0.41 -3.08 34.46
N HIS A 60 1.36 -3.44 33.59
CA HIS A 60 2.55 -4.20 33.98
C HIS A 60 3.65 -3.34 34.63
N GLU A 61 3.60 -2.02 34.44
CA GLU A 61 4.60 -1.08 34.99
C GLU A 61 4.18 -0.46 36.35
N GLN A 62 2.96 -0.71 36.84
CA GLN A 62 2.57 -0.29 38.19
C GLN A 62 3.15 -1.25 39.23
N PRO A 63 4.03 -0.79 40.14
CA PRO A 63 4.51 -1.63 41.22
C PRO A 63 3.31 -1.98 42.13
N PRO A 64 3.33 -3.13 42.81
CA PRO A 64 2.26 -3.54 43.72
C PRO A 64 1.99 -2.41 44.70
N LYS A 65 0.76 -1.85 44.68
CA LYS A 65 0.30 -0.97 45.74
C LYS A 65 0.00 -1.86 46.94
N ASP A 66 0.95 -1.95 47.86
CA ASP A 66 0.74 -2.61 49.14
C ASP A 66 -0.50 -2.00 49.83
N PRO A 67 -1.40 -2.83 50.40
CA PRO A 67 -2.57 -2.33 51.09
C PRO A 67 -2.16 -1.52 52.32
N PRO A 68 -2.94 -0.51 52.73
CA PRO A 68 -2.62 0.28 53.90
C PRO A 68 -2.64 -0.64 55.12
N HIS A 69 -1.47 -0.81 55.74
CA HIS A 69 -1.37 -1.42 57.06
C HIS A 69 -2.16 -0.55 58.05
N ALA A 70 -3.13 -1.19 58.69
CA ALA A 70 -4.04 -0.63 59.69
C ALA A 70 -3.32 -0.20 60.97
#